data_AF-A0AAW7YU91-F1
#
_entry.id   AF-A0AAW7YU91-F1
#
_cell.length_a   1.000
_cell.length_b   1.000
_cell.length_c   1.000
_cell.angle_alpha   90.00
_cell.angle_beta   90.00
_cell.angle_gamma   90.00
#
_symmetry.space_group_name_H-M   'P 1'
#
loop_
_entity.id
_entity.type
_entity.pdbx_description
1 polymer ?
#
loop_
_entity_poly.entity_id
_entity_poly.type
_entity_poly.pdbx_seq_one_letter_code
_entity_poly.pdbx_strand_id
1 'polypeptide(L)'
;MTLGEGMDLKLKESLDMGCVSITKRFFKSGRVTKNRLLKASVYCSQQLLPVADDFLEHGWNECLGASGTIKAVAKVCVDNNFCEDEIQLSG
;
A
#
# COMPACT_ATOMS: atom_id res chain seq x y z
N MET A 1 8.25 -2.02 4.48
CA MET A 1 7.59 -3.32 4.35
C MET A 1 8.40 -4.34 5.10
N THR A 2 7.76 -5.23 5.82
CA THR A 2 8.42 -6.27 6.61
C THR A 2 7.62 -7.56 6.48
N LEU A 3 8.30 -8.69 6.39
CA LEU A 3 7.73 -10.03 6.36
C LEU A 3 8.41 -10.85 7.45
N GLY A 4 7.62 -11.58 8.24
CA GLY A 4 8.11 -12.35 9.36
C GLY A 4 7.06 -13.29 9.93
N GLU A 5 7.50 -14.19 10.79
CA GLU A 5 6.65 -15.16 11.50
C GLU A 5 6.91 -15.04 13.01
N GLY A 6 5.86 -14.70 13.77
CA GLY A 6 6.00 -14.40 15.19
C GLY A 6 6.98 -13.24 15.43
N MET A 7 8.09 -13.53 16.12
CA MET A 7 9.16 -12.56 16.39
C MET A 7 10.35 -12.68 15.42
N ASP A 8 10.28 -13.60 14.45
CA ASP A 8 11.35 -13.83 13.48
C ASP A 8 11.13 -13.01 12.20
N LEU A 9 12.03 -12.06 11.95
CA LEU A 9 11.97 -11.16 10.80
C LEU A 9 12.70 -11.80 9.61
N LYS A 10 11.98 -12.08 8.52
CA LYS A 10 12.53 -12.68 7.30
C LYS A 10 13.02 -11.64 6.29
N LEU A 11 12.18 -10.65 5.98
CA LEU A 11 12.49 -9.59 5.03
C LEU A 11 12.13 -8.23 5.60
N LYS A 12 12.91 -7.21 5.24
CA LYS A 12 12.64 -5.82 5.60
C LYS A 12 13.15 -4.88 4.53
N GLU A 13 12.23 -4.13 3.95
CA GLU A 13 12.52 -3.17 2.89
C GLU A 13 11.90 -1.80 3.19
N SER A 14 12.64 -0.73 2.87
CA SER A 14 12.17 0.65 3.02
C SER A 14 12.19 1.35 1.68
N LEU A 15 11.02 1.68 1.15
CA LEU A 15 10.86 2.26 -0.17
C LEU A 15 10.46 3.74 -0.06
N ASP A 16 11.07 4.59 -0.89
CA ASP A 16 10.74 6.03 -0.93
C ASP A 16 9.47 6.28 -1.76
N MET A 17 8.33 5.94 -1.17
CA MET A 17 6.99 6.10 -1.79
C MET A 17 5.94 6.56 -0.78
N GLY A 18 6.32 7.48 0.11
CA GLY A 18 5.41 8.05 1.12
C GLY A 18 4.28 8.91 0.53
N CYS A 19 3.16 9.01 1.22
CA CYS A 19 1.98 9.76 0.75
C CYS A 19 2.29 11.23 0.43
N VAL A 20 3.20 11.88 1.18
CA VAL A 20 3.63 13.26 0.95
C VAL A 20 4.42 13.39 -0.35
N SER A 21 5.38 12.50 -0.62
CA SER A 21 6.21 12.55 -1.83
C SER A 21 5.36 12.28 -3.07
N ILE A 22 4.47 11.26 -3.01
CA ILE A 22 3.52 10.94 -4.07
C ILE A 22 2.57 12.12 -4.36
N THR A 23 2.02 12.74 -3.31
CA THR A 23 1.13 13.91 -3.47
C THR A 23 1.83 15.07 -4.15
N LYS A 24 3.04 15.42 -3.70
CA LYS A 24 3.85 16.49 -4.32
C LYS A 24 4.20 16.19 -5.77
N ARG A 25 4.46 14.92 -6.10
CA ARG A 25 4.89 14.50 -7.44
C ARG A 25 3.75 14.48 -8.46
N PHE A 26 2.58 13.94 -8.09
CA PHE A 26 1.50 13.68 -9.06
C PHE A 26 0.26 14.56 -8.87
N PHE A 27 0.07 15.12 -7.66
CA PHE A 27 -1.17 15.81 -7.27
C PHE A 27 -0.92 17.23 -6.74
N LYS A 28 0.20 17.89 -7.11
CA LYS A 28 0.58 19.24 -6.64
C LYS A 28 -0.53 20.30 -6.74
N SER A 29 -1.43 20.17 -7.72
CA SER A 29 -2.57 21.09 -7.91
C SER A 29 -3.84 20.70 -7.15
N GLY A 30 -3.79 19.70 -6.26
CA GLY A 30 -4.97 19.12 -5.58
C GLY A 30 -5.90 18.30 -6.49
N ARG A 31 -5.72 18.38 -7.82
CA ARG A 31 -6.57 17.72 -8.81
C ARG A 31 -6.24 16.24 -8.97
N VAL A 32 -7.16 15.40 -8.52
CA VAL A 32 -7.16 13.95 -8.77
C VAL A 32 -7.84 13.68 -10.12
N THR A 33 -7.10 13.10 -11.06
CA THR A 33 -7.63 12.70 -12.38
C THR A 33 -7.19 11.28 -12.69
N LYS A 34 -7.94 10.56 -13.54
CA LYS A 34 -7.61 9.18 -13.93
C LYS A 34 -6.18 9.03 -14.45
N ASN A 35 -5.71 9.95 -15.28
CA ASN A 35 -4.34 9.93 -15.82
C ASN A 35 -3.28 10.13 -14.71
N ARG A 36 -3.53 11.02 -13.74
CA ARG A 36 -2.60 11.23 -12.61
C ARG A 36 -2.56 10.04 -11.67
N LEU A 37 -3.71 9.44 -11.39
CA LEU A 37 -3.82 8.20 -10.62
C LEU A 37 -3.03 7.08 -11.29
N LEU A 38 -3.20 6.88 -12.60
CA LEU A 38 -2.47 5.86 -13.34
C LEU A 38 -0.95 6.09 -13.26
N LYS A 39 -0.48 7.32 -13.45
CA LYS A 39 0.95 7.66 -13.34
C LYS A 39 1.50 7.44 -11.93
N ALA A 40 0.75 7.80 -10.90
CA ALA A 40 1.15 7.55 -9.52
C ALA A 40 1.23 6.05 -9.22
N SER A 41 0.24 5.26 -9.67
CA SER A 41 0.22 3.81 -9.52
C SER A 41 1.41 3.15 -10.20
N VAL A 42 1.70 3.50 -11.46
CA VAL A 42 2.85 2.96 -12.20
C VAL A 42 4.16 3.28 -11.48
N TYR A 43 4.31 4.50 -10.97
CA TYR A 43 5.49 4.88 -10.21
C TYR A 43 5.65 4.07 -8.92
N CYS A 44 4.58 3.89 -8.14
CA CYS A 44 4.62 3.04 -6.94
C CYS A 44 4.97 1.59 -7.30
N SER A 45 4.38 1.03 -8.36
CA SER A 45 4.73 -0.31 -8.85
C SER A 45 6.21 -0.41 -9.21
N GLN A 46 6.78 0.61 -9.87
CA GLN A 46 8.22 0.66 -10.18
C GLN A 46 9.10 0.69 -8.93
N GLN A 47 8.66 1.31 -7.83
CA GLN A 47 9.41 1.27 -6.56
C GLN A 47 9.33 -0.11 -5.89
N LEU A 48 8.24 -0.85 -6.10
CA LEU A 48 8.05 -2.19 -5.55
C LEU A 48 8.79 -3.28 -6.32
N LEU A 49 8.93 -3.13 -7.65
CA LEU A 49 9.53 -4.15 -8.53
C LEU A 49 10.86 -4.73 -8.02
N PRO A 50 11.83 -3.93 -7.53
CA PRO A 50 13.13 -4.47 -7.10
C PRO A 50 13.07 -5.41 -5.90
N VAL A 51 11.98 -5.39 -5.13
CA VAL A 51 11.82 -6.19 -3.91
C VAL A 51 10.65 -7.15 -3.99
N ALA A 52 9.88 -7.13 -5.08
CA ALA A 52 8.62 -7.86 -5.18
C ALA A 52 8.85 -9.38 -5.18
N ASP A 53 9.85 -9.85 -5.93
CA ASP A 53 10.11 -11.28 -6.10
C ASP A 53 10.46 -11.95 -4.76
N ASP A 54 11.35 -11.35 -3.96
CA ASP A 54 11.72 -11.87 -2.64
C ASP A 54 10.50 -12.04 -1.72
N PHE A 55 9.62 -11.05 -1.68
CA PHE A 55 8.41 -11.10 -0.86
C PHE A 55 7.41 -12.15 -1.37
N LEU A 56 7.23 -12.25 -2.69
CA LEU A 56 6.32 -13.22 -3.31
C LEU A 56 6.80 -14.66 -3.14
N GLU A 57 8.11 -14.90 -3.25
CA GLU A 57 8.71 -16.21 -3.06
C GLU A 57 8.56 -16.72 -1.62
N HIS A 58 8.69 -15.83 -0.63
CA HIS A 58 8.45 -16.19 0.78
C HIS A 58 6.95 -16.40 1.05
N GLY A 59 6.11 -15.55 0.47
CA GLY A 59 4.67 -15.55 0.71
C GLY A 59 4.31 -15.14 2.14
N TRP A 60 3.01 -14.90 2.37
CA TRP A 60 2.46 -14.58 3.68
C TRP A 60 1.01 -15.05 3.75
N ASN A 61 0.54 -15.37 4.96
CA ASN A 61 -0.86 -15.75 5.19
C ASN A 61 -1.75 -14.52 5.46
N GLU A 62 -1.19 -13.51 6.13
CA GLU A 62 -1.91 -12.30 6.54
C GLU A 62 -1.08 -11.05 6.23
N CYS A 63 -1.76 -9.93 6.02
CA CYS A 63 -1.13 -8.64 5.77
C CYS A 63 -1.66 -7.59 6.74
N LEU A 64 -0.76 -6.93 7.47
CA LEU A 64 -1.09 -5.91 8.45
C LEU A 64 -0.65 -4.52 7.97
N GLY A 65 -1.53 -3.53 8.14
CA GLY A 65 -1.26 -2.13 7.82
C GLY A 65 -1.32 -1.22 9.06
N ALA A 66 -0.27 -0.41 9.29
CA ALA A 66 -0.15 0.36 10.54
C ALA A 66 -0.35 1.89 10.42
N SER A 67 -0.23 2.47 9.21
CA SER A 67 -0.07 3.93 9.05
C SER A 67 -1.38 4.69 8.76
N GLY A 68 -1.33 6.02 8.81
CA GLY A 68 -2.50 6.87 8.57
C GLY A 68 -3.18 6.65 7.22
N THR A 69 -2.42 6.30 6.17
CA THR A 69 -2.97 6.01 4.84
C THR A 69 -3.93 4.83 4.88
N ILE A 70 -3.52 3.70 5.45
CA ILE A 70 -4.38 2.49 5.49
C ILE A 70 -5.55 2.66 6.46
N LYS A 71 -5.36 3.42 7.56
CA LYS A 71 -6.46 3.78 8.47
C LYS A 71 -7.53 4.63 7.78
N ALA A 72 -7.12 5.57 6.93
CA ALA A 72 -8.06 6.38 6.15
C ALA A 72 -8.81 5.53 5.12
N VAL A 73 -8.13 4.58 4.46
CA VAL A 73 -8.77 3.63 3.54
C VAL A 73 -9.80 2.77 4.29
N ALA A 74 -9.42 2.17 5.43
CA ALA A 74 -10.32 1.37 6.24
C ALA A 74 -11.58 2.15 6.65
N LYS A 75 -11.41 3.41 7.09
CA LYS A 75 -12.54 4.28 7.41
C LYS A 75 -13.47 4.49 6.21
N VAL A 76 -12.93 4.76 5.03
CA VAL A 76 -13.75 4.94 3.82
C VAL A 76 -14.49 3.64 3.48
N CYS A 77 -13.86 2.47 3.61
CA CYS A 77 -14.51 1.20 3.36
C CYS A 77 -15.67 0.96 4.34
N VAL A 78 -15.47 1.18 5.64
CA VAL A 78 -16.53 1.07 6.65
C VAL A 78 -17.66 2.06 6.40
N ASP A 79 -17.33 3.33 6.14
CA ASP A 79 -18.33 4.38 5.89
C ASP A 79 -19.19 4.08 4.63
N ASN A 80 -18.70 3.26 3.69
CA ASN A 80 -19.40 2.83 2.49
C ASN A 80 -19.99 1.40 2.57
N ASN A 81 -19.94 0.75 3.74
CA ASN A 81 -20.35 -0.65 3.94
C ASN A 81 -19.63 -1.64 3.00
N PHE A 82 -18.36 -1.37 2.68
CA PHE A 82 -17.52 -2.29 1.90
C PHE A 82 -16.84 -3.35 2.77
N CYS A 83 -16.62 -3.05 4.05
CA CYS A 83 -16.14 -4.01 5.05
C CYS A 83 -16.53 -3.52 6.46
N GLU A 84 -16.54 -4.43 7.43
CA GLU A 84 -16.74 -4.08 8.85
C GLU A 84 -15.40 -3.96 9.59
N ASP A 85 -14.56 -4.99 9.53
CA ASP A 85 -13.29 -5.03 10.27
C ASP A 85 -12.06 -5.34 9.41
N GLU A 86 -12.19 -6.20 8.39
CA GLU A 86 -11.07 -6.62 7.54
C GLU A 86 -11.27 -6.22 6.08
N ILE A 87 -10.20 -5.70 5.46
CA ILE A 87 -10.16 -5.43 4.02
C ILE A 87 -9.65 -6.69 3.32
N GLN A 88 -10.57 -7.46 2.75
CA GLN A 88 -10.24 -8.66 1.97
C GLN A 88 -10.40 -8.39 0.46
N LEU A 89 -9.62 -9.08 -0.37
CA LEU A 89 -9.76 -9.02 -1.83
C LEU A 89 -10.95 -9.84 -2.33
N SER A 90 -11.54 -10.66 -1.47
CA SER A 90 -12.80 -11.35 -1.68
C SER A 90 -13.97 -10.44 -1.28
N GLY A 91 -14.86 -10.17 -2.24
CA GLY A 91 -16.28 -10.17 -1.91
C GLY A 91 -16.73 -11.59 -1.56
#